data_AF-A0A517ZQ21-F1
#
_entry.id   AF-A0A517ZQ21-F1
#
_cell.length_a   1.000
_cell.length_b   1.000
_cell.length_c   1.000
_cell.angle_alpha   90.00
_cell.angle_beta   90.00
_cell.angle_gamma   90.00
#
_symmetry.space_group_name_H-M   'P 1'
#
loop_
_entity.id
_entity.type
_entity.pdbx_description
1 polymer ?
#
loop_
_entity_poly.entity_id
_entity_poly.type
_entity_poly.pdbx_seq_one_letter_code
_entity_poly.pdbx_strand_id
1 'polypeptide(L)' 'MIKVGRMLKRHLDNLVTWFRHPISNGPVEGFNSRIQAIKSAARGFRNFENYRIRILFFCGSLNLEPAMSFA' A
#
# COMPACT_ATOMS: atom_id res chain seq x y z
N MET A 1 23.16 23.84 2.92
CA MET A 1 22.60 22.47 3.00
C MET A 1 21.26 22.40 2.27
N ILE A 2 21.16 21.53 1.26
CA ILE A 2 19.93 21.26 0.48
C ILE A 2 18.87 20.66 1.43
N LYS A 3 17.57 21.00 1.23
CA LYS A 3 16.41 20.64 2.09
C LYS A 3 16.42 19.19 2.59
N VAL A 4 16.78 18.24 1.71
CA VAL A 4 16.87 16.80 2.03
C VAL A 4 17.93 16.52 3.09
N GLY A 5 19.11 17.15 3.02
CA GLY A 5 20.17 16.96 4.03
C GLY A 5 19.73 17.39 5.43
N ARG A 6 18.96 18.48 5.55
CA ARG A 6 18.36 18.90 6.83
C ARG A 6 17.32 17.90 7.34
N MET A 7 16.54 17.28 6.45
CA MET A 7 15.58 16.24 6.82
C MET A 7 16.29 14.99 7.36
N LEU A 8 17.31 14.49 6.65
CA LEU A 8 18.09 13.33 7.09
C LEU A 8 18.74 13.57 8.46
N LYS A 9 19.36 14.75 8.66
CA LYS A 9 19.95 15.11 9.95
C LYS A 9 18.94 15.11 11.10
N ARG A 10 17.70 15.57 10.87
CA ARG A 10 16.64 15.55 11.90
C ARG A 10 16.11 14.16 12.25
N HIS A 11 16.26 13.19 11.35
CA HIS A 11 15.77 11.82 11.54
C HIS A 11 16.89 10.78 11.72
N LEU A 12 18.13 11.23 11.92
CA LEU A 12 19.32 10.38 11.93
C LEU A 12 19.22 9.25 12.96
N ASP A 13 18.73 9.54 14.17
CA ASP A 13 18.59 8.55 15.26
C ASP A 13 17.69 7.36 14.87
N ASN A 14 16.62 7.64 14.12
CA ASN A 14 15.73 6.59 13.62
C ASN A 14 16.36 5.85 12.42
N LEU A 15 17.07 6.56 11.55
CA LEU A 15 17.75 5.96 10.39
C LEU A 15 18.80 4.93 10.82
N VAL A 16 19.60 5.23 11.85
CA VAL A 16 20.63 4.31 12.33
C VAL A 16 20.06 3.09 13.07
N THR A 17 18.81 3.18 13.56
CA THR A 17 18.15 2.07 14.26
C THR A 17 17.94 0.86 13.35
N TRP A 18 17.82 1.07 12.03
CA TRP A 18 17.70 -0.01 11.06
C TRP A 18 18.87 -1.01 11.10
N PHE A 19 20.09 -0.55 11.37
CA PHE A 19 21.27 -1.42 11.47
C PHE A 19 21.22 -2.36 12.67
N ARG A 20 20.41 -2.04 13.69
CA ARG A 20 20.17 -2.92 14.86
C ARG A 20 18.95 -3.82 14.64
N HIS A 21 17.93 -3.28 13.99
CA HIS A 21 16.67 -3.97 13.71
C HIS A 21 16.30 -3.77 12.24
N PRO A 22 16.54 -4.75 11.35
CA PRO A 22 16.33 -4.60 9.92
C PRO A 22 14.84 -4.69 9.57
N ILE A 23 14.06 -3.72 10.05
CA ILE A 23 12.65 -3.57 9.74
C ILE A 23 12.55 -2.81 8.42
N SER A 24 12.00 -3.46 7.41
CA SER A 24 11.80 -2.87 6.09
C SER A 24 10.35 -2.46 5.88
N ASN A 25 10.16 -1.28 5.29
CA ASN A 25 8.85 -0.82 4.82
C ASN A 25 8.46 -1.47 3.47
N GLY A 26 9.30 -2.35 2.91
CA GLY A 26 9.11 -2.99 1.61
C GLY A 26 7.74 -3.65 1.41
N PRO A 27 7.20 -4.45 2.35
CA PRO A 27 5.86 -5.01 2.21
C PRO A 27 4.76 -3.94 2.08
N VAL A 28 4.85 -2.87 2.87
CA VAL A 28 3.91 -1.74 2.85
C VAL A 28 4.02 -0.97 1.53
N GLU A 29 5.23 -0.77 1.02
CA GLU A 29 5.47 -0.16 -0.30
C GLU A 29 4.94 -1.02 -1.44
N GLY A 30 5.05 -2.35 -1.32
CA GLY A 30 4.44 -3.31 -2.24
C GLY A 30 2.92 -3.17 -2.28
N PHE A 31 2.27 -3.10 -1.12
CA PHE A 31 0.82 -2.83 -1.05
C PHE A 31 0.46 -1.47 -1.66
N ASN A 32 1.18 -0.40 -1.31
CA ASN A 32 0.93 0.93 -1.89
C ASN A 32 1.06 0.90 -3.42
N SER A 33 2.06 0.22 -3.96
CA SER A 33 2.26 0.08 -5.41
C SER A 33 1.11 -0.67 -6.07
N ARG A 34 0.65 -1.80 -5.48
CA ARG A 34 -0.52 -2.55 -5.98
C ARG A 34 -1.80 -1.72 -5.94
N ILE A 35 -2.02 -0.97 -4.86
CA ILE A 35 -3.18 -0.08 -4.71
C ILE A 35 -3.17 1.02 -5.79
N GLN A 36 -2.01 1.63 -6.06
CA GLN A 36 -1.88 2.60 -7.16
C GLN A 36 -2.13 1.98 -8.53
N ALA A 37 -1.67 0.74 -8.76
CA ALA A 37 -1.96 0.01 -9.98
C ALA A 37 -3.46 -0.25 -10.17
N ILE A 38 -4.18 -0.64 -9.10
CA ILE A 38 -5.64 -0.79 -9.11
C ILE A 38 -6.34 0.53 -9.48
N LYS A 39 -5.90 1.64 -8.89
CA LYS A 39 -6.42 2.97 -9.19
C LYS A 39 -6.18 3.38 -10.65
N SER A 40 -4.96 3.15 -11.14
CA SER A 40 -4.57 3.46 -12.52
C SER A 40 -5.37 2.62 -13.53
N ALA A 41 -5.51 1.32 -13.29
CA ALA A 41 -6.28 0.41 -14.15
C ALA A 41 -7.77 0.79 -14.24
N ALA A 42 -8.34 1.35 -13.16
CA ALA A 42 -9.71 1.84 -13.14
C ALA A 42 -9.87 3.24 -13.77
N ARG A 43 -8.75 3.93 -14.11
CA ARG A 43 -8.72 5.35 -14.49
C ARG A 43 -9.34 6.26 -13.43
N GLY A 44 -9.13 5.90 -12.16
CA GLY A 44 -9.74 6.53 -11.00
C GLY A 44 -11.06 5.88 -10.58
N PHE A 45 -11.47 6.15 -9.33
CA PHE A 45 -12.73 5.69 -8.76
C PHE A 45 -13.59 6.90 -8.42
N ARG A 46 -14.88 6.82 -8.75
CA ARG A 46 -15.86 7.86 -8.42
C ARG A 46 -16.34 7.79 -6.97
N ASN A 47 -16.33 6.60 -6.36
CA ASN A 47 -16.69 6.38 -4.97
C ASN A 47 -15.57 5.65 -4.22
N PHE A 48 -15.44 5.94 -2.93
CA PHE A 48 -14.46 5.26 -2.08
C PHE A 48 -14.85 3.79 -1.83
N GLU A 49 -16.15 3.48 -1.78
CA GLU A 49 -16.60 2.12 -1.49
C GLU A 49 -16.15 1.11 -2.56
N ASN A 50 -16.30 1.43 -3.85
CA ASN A 50 -15.84 0.52 -4.89
C ASN A 50 -14.30 0.44 -4.91
N TYR A 51 -13.62 1.52 -4.54
CA TYR A 51 -12.17 1.51 -4.41
C TYR A 51 -11.73 0.56 -3.29
N ARG A 52 -12.37 0.65 -2.11
CA ARG A 52 -12.12 -0.21 -0.95
C ARG A 52 -12.40 -1.68 -1.29
N ILE A 53 -13.55 -2.00 -1.87
CA ILE A 53 -13.91 -3.36 -2.29
C ILE A 53 -12.84 -3.93 -3.22
N ARG A 54 -12.39 -3.14 -4.21
CA ARG A 54 -11.39 -3.59 -5.16
C ARG A 54 -10.01 -3.79 -4.53
N ILE A 55 -9.61 -2.94 -3.58
CA ILE A 55 -8.40 -3.16 -2.78
C ILE A 55 -8.52 -4.46 -1.98
N LEU A 56 -9.63 -4.70 -1.29
CA LEU A 56 -9.84 -5.92 -0.50
C LEU A 56 -9.87 -7.19 -1.37
N PHE A 57 -10.46 -7.10 -2.56
CA PHE A 57 -10.45 -8.20 -3.53
C PHE A 57 -9.03 -8.59 -3.95
N PHE A 58 -8.21 -7.62 -4.36
CA PHE A 58 -6.88 -7.92 -4.86
C PHE A 58 -5.83 -8.12 -3.76
N CYS A 59 -5.92 -7.36 -2.66
CA CYS A 59 -4.89 -7.33 -1.62
C CYS A 59 -5.30 -8.02 -0.32
N GLY A 60 -6.59 -8.22 -0.07
CA GLY A 60 -7.14 -8.75 1.19
C GLY A 60 -7.78 -10.13 1.07
N SER A 61 -7.60 -10.83 -0.06
CA SER A 61 -8.16 -12.17 -0.31
C SER A 61 -9.69 -12.25 -0.16
N LEU A 62 -10.40 -11.15 -0.41
CA LEU A 62 -11.87 -11.15 -0.38
C LEU A 62 -12.39 -12.05 -1.50
N ASN A 63 -13.03 -13.16 -1.13
CA ASN A 63 -13.70 -14.01 -2.12
C ASN A 63 -15.02 -13.35 -2.54
N LEU A 64 -15.15 -13.05 -3.83
CA LEU A 64 -16.38 -12.52 -4.45
C LEU A 64 -16.99 -13.51 -5.44
N GLU A 65 -16.60 -14.79 -5.37
CA GLU A 65 -17.27 -15.82 -6.14
C GLU A 65 -18.78 -15.79 -5.86
N PRO A 66 -19.63 -15.76 -6.90
CA PRO A 66 -21.05 -15.90 -6.70
C PRO A 66 -21.27 -17.26 -6.02
N ALA A 67 -22.04 -17.28 -4.93
CA ALA A 67 -22.52 -18.53 -4.38
C ALA A 67 -23.27 -19.24 -5.50
N MET A 68 -22.73 -20.36 -5.98
CA MET A 68 -23.35 -21.16 -7.02
C MET A 68 -24.67 -21.71 -6.46
N SER A 69 -25.76 -20.96 -6.64
CA SER A 69 -27.11 -21.44 -6.38
C SER A 69 -27.57 -22.17 -7.63
N PHE A 70 -27.18 -23.43 -7.76
CA PHE A 70 -27.94 -24.36 -8.61
C PHE A 70 -28.98 -25.02 -7.71
N ALA A 71 -30.22 -24.55 -7.84
CA ALA A 71 -31.43 -25.30 -7.56
C ALA A 71 -31.99 -25.78 -8.90
#